data_AF-A0A6H9TV76-F1
#
_entry.id   AF-A0A6H9TV76-F1
#
_cell.length_a   1.000
_cell.length_b   1.000
_cell.length_c   1.000
_cell.angle_alpha   90.00
_cell.angle_beta   90.00
_cell.angle_gamma   90.00
#
_symmetry.space_group_name_H-M   'P 1'
#
loop_
_entity.id
_entity.type
_entity.pdbx_description
1 polymer ?
#
loop_
_entity_poly.entity_id
_entity_poly.type
_entity_poly.pdbx_seq_one_letter_code
_entity_poly.pdbx_strand_id
1 'polypeptide(L)'
;PDEADARRIPLGLPLPPSAGKRRIALSVAADAPASVRPLPALADVLAAAPATWRSTLRALDALGARCGVQGRVFGSLAWQALTGERYLSDASDLDIVFPLPDAASLAALLDGLAALDACAPMRIDGELLRDDGAGVNWRELHARLPEVAVKTAIAVELMSVDAFTGAAR
;
A
#
# COMPACT_ATOMS: atom_id res chain seq x y z
N PRO A 1 -29.45 7.57 -17.96
CA PRO A 1 -28.34 6.78 -17.36
C PRO A 1 -28.82 5.34 -17.16
N ASP A 2 -28.29 4.41 -17.94
CA ASP A 2 -28.80 3.04 -18.00
C ASP A 2 -28.48 2.30 -16.69
N GLU A 3 -29.45 1.61 -16.09
CA GLU A 3 -29.28 0.82 -14.85
C GLU A 3 -28.19 -0.28 -14.99
N ALA A 4 -27.79 -0.59 -16.22
CA ALA A 4 -26.70 -1.50 -16.56
C ALA A 4 -25.30 -0.96 -16.17
N ASP A 5 -25.11 0.37 -16.14
CA ASP A 5 -23.85 0.99 -15.73
C ASP A 5 -23.67 1.01 -14.20
N ALA A 6 -24.77 0.99 -13.44
CA ALA A 6 -24.76 1.05 -11.97
C ALA A 6 -24.20 -0.20 -11.28
N ARG A 7 -23.89 -1.27 -12.03
CA ARG A 7 -23.37 -2.54 -11.50
C ARG A 7 -22.07 -2.98 -12.17
N ARG A 8 -21.24 -2.03 -12.61
CA ARG A 8 -19.91 -2.34 -13.13
C ARG A 8 -18.82 -1.93 -12.17
N ILE A 9 -17.79 -2.76 -12.06
CA ILE A 9 -16.60 -2.50 -11.26
C ILE A 9 -15.44 -2.17 -12.21
N PRO A 10 -14.81 -1.00 -12.09
CA PRO A 10 -13.59 -0.70 -12.82
C PRO A 10 -12.42 -1.49 -12.23
N LEU A 11 -11.64 -2.13 -13.09
CA LEU A 11 -10.46 -2.90 -12.72
C LEU A 11 -9.27 -2.46 -13.58
N GLY A 12 -8.07 -2.53 -13.00
CA GLY A 12 -6.82 -2.31 -13.71
C GLY A 12 -5.94 -3.56 -13.65
N LEU A 13 -5.49 -4.04 -14.81
CA LEU A 13 -4.53 -5.13 -14.90
C LEU A 13 -3.20 -4.59 -15.44
N PRO A 14 -2.14 -4.49 -14.61
CA PRO A 14 -0.81 -4.21 -15.09
C PRO A 14 -0.20 -5.48 -15.67
N LEU A 15 0.24 -5.38 -16.92
CA LEU A 15 1.03 -6.43 -17.54
C LEU A 15 2.46 -6.40 -17.01
N PRO A 16 3.15 -7.56 -16.98
CA PRO A 16 4.55 -7.61 -16.60
C PRO A 16 5.39 -6.70 -17.52
N PRO A 17 6.52 -6.14 -17.04
CA PRO A 17 7.40 -5.32 -17.86
C PRO A 17 7.87 -5.97 -19.16
N SER A 18 8.04 -7.29 -19.17
CA SER A 18 8.34 -8.11 -20.37
C SER A 18 7.28 -7.95 -21.47
N ALA A 19 6.04 -7.64 -21.11
CA ALA A 19 4.91 -7.39 -22.02
C ALA A 19 4.69 -5.89 -22.34
N GLY A 20 5.69 -5.05 -22.05
CA GLY A 20 5.75 -3.63 -22.43
C GLY A 20 5.26 -2.63 -21.38
N LYS A 21 5.21 -3.02 -20.09
CA LYS A 21 4.73 -2.17 -18.97
C LYS A 21 3.33 -1.54 -19.19
N ARG A 22 2.47 -2.21 -19.95
CA ARG A 22 1.11 -1.73 -20.27
C ARG A 22 0.16 -1.96 -19.10
N ARG A 23 -0.84 -1.10 -18.98
CA ARG A 23 -1.98 -1.28 -18.06
C ARG A 23 -3.26 -1.41 -18.87
N ILE A 24 -4.03 -2.46 -18.61
CA ILE A 24 -5.32 -2.70 -19.24
C ILE A 24 -6.40 -2.23 -18.28
N ALA A 25 -7.22 -1.28 -18.70
CA ALA A 25 -8.43 -0.92 -18.00
C ALA A 25 -9.56 -1.88 -18.42
N LEU A 26 -10.23 -2.44 -17.44
CA LEU A 26 -11.36 -3.34 -17.61
C LEU A 26 -12.54 -2.76 -16.83
N SER A 27 -13.73 -3.02 -17.32
CA SER A 27 -14.95 -2.80 -16.56
C SER A 27 -15.69 -4.11 -16.59
N VAL A 28 -16.01 -4.69 -15.43
CA VAL A 28 -16.67 -6.00 -15.32
C VAL A 28 -17.99 -5.86 -14.59
N ALA A 29 -18.92 -6.78 -14.79
CA ALA A 29 -20.14 -6.83 -13.98
C ALA A 29 -19.78 -7.10 -12.50
N ALA A 30 -20.54 -6.53 -11.56
CA ALA A 30 -20.25 -6.61 -10.14
C ALA A 30 -20.30 -8.04 -9.57
N ASP A 31 -21.02 -8.94 -10.24
CA ASP A 31 -21.13 -10.37 -9.92
C ASP A 31 -20.09 -11.24 -10.65
N ALA A 32 -19.26 -10.65 -11.54
CA ALA A 32 -18.24 -11.38 -12.28
C ALA A 32 -17.04 -11.86 -11.43
N PRO A 33 -16.55 -11.12 -10.41
CA PRO A 33 -15.45 -11.60 -9.59
C PRO A 33 -15.84 -12.83 -8.77
N ALA A 34 -15.16 -13.95 -9.02
CA ALA A 34 -15.35 -15.18 -8.23
C ALA A 34 -14.91 -15.02 -6.76
N SER A 35 -13.98 -14.11 -6.48
CA SER A 35 -13.51 -13.80 -5.13
C SER A 35 -12.86 -12.43 -5.06
N VAL A 36 -13.00 -11.76 -3.92
CA VAL A 36 -12.22 -10.58 -3.54
C VAL A 36 -11.35 -10.95 -2.35
N ARG A 37 -10.05 -10.66 -2.43
CA ARG A 37 -9.09 -10.97 -1.37
C ARG A 37 -8.35 -9.69 -0.95
N PRO A 38 -7.92 -9.59 0.32
CA PRO A 38 -7.01 -8.53 0.74
C PRO A 38 -5.71 -8.56 -0.07
N LEU A 39 -5.00 -7.42 -0.05
CA LEU A 39 -3.63 -7.36 -0.53
C LEU A 39 -2.73 -8.40 0.17
N PRO A 40 -1.75 -8.99 -0.54
CA PRO A 40 -0.83 -9.97 0.05
C PRO A 40 -0.18 -9.48 1.35
N ALA A 41 -0.09 -10.35 2.34
CA ALA A 41 0.67 -10.03 3.55
C ALA A 41 2.18 -10.05 3.24
N LEU A 42 2.97 -9.41 4.09
CA LEU A 42 4.44 -9.39 3.95
C LEU A 42 5.04 -10.80 3.92
N ALA A 43 4.50 -11.72 4.72
CA ALA A 43 4.93 -13.12 4.74
C ALA A 43 4.67 -13.84 3.41
N ASP A 44 3.55 -13.55 2.75
CA ASP A 44 3.13 -14.23 1.52
C ASP A 44 4.01 -13.88 0.32
N VAL A 45 4.64 -12.70 0.34
CA VAL A 45 5.48 -12.22 -0.77
C VAL A 45 6.97 -12.57 -0.61
N LEU A 46 7.39 -13.13 0.53
CA LEU A 46 8.81 -13.41 0.83
C LEU A 46 9.48 -14.32 -0.21
N ALA A 47 8.76 -15.34 -0.68
CA ALA A 47 9.27 -16.29 -1.67
C ALA A 47 9.51 -15.62 -3.03
N ALA A 48 8.65 -14.68 -3.39
CA ALA A 48 8.71 -13.93 -4.64
C ALA A 48 9.67 -12.73 -4.59
N ALA A 49 10.01 -12.23 -3.40
CA ALA A 49 10.87 -11.07 -3.22
C ALA A 49 12.36 -11.36 -3.53
N PRO A 50 13.12 -10.35 -4.02
CA PRO A 50 14.58 -10.43 -4.08
C PRO A 50 15.16 -10.81 -2.72
N ALA A 51 16.20 -11.65 -2.71
CA ALA A 51 16.79 -12.15 -1.46
C ALA A 51 17.25 -11.02 -0.52
N THR A 52 17.75 -9.92 -1.10
CA THR A 52 18.19 -8.71 -0.38
C THR A 52 17.04 -8.02 0.35
N TRP A 53 15.80 -8.09 -0.15
CA TRP A 53 14.63 -7.42 0.45
C TRP A 53 14.04 -8.19 1.64
N ARG A 54 14.33 -9.48 1.76
CA ARG A 54 13.65 -10.38 2.71
C ARG A 54 13.85 -10.00 4.17
N SER A 55 15.01 -9.46 4.54
CA SER A 55 15.24 -8.95 5.90
C SER A 55 14.36 -7.75 6.20
N THR A 56 14.29 -6.78 5.29
CA THR A 56 13.42 -5.60 5.40
C THR A 56 11.95 -6.00 5.50
N LEU A 57 11.48 -6.94 4.67
CA LEU A 57 10.09 -7.41 4.71
C LEU A 57 9.72 -8.03 6.07
N ARG A 58 10.60 -8.85 6.65
CA ARG A 58 10.38 -9.41 8.00
C ARG A 58 10.41 -8.33 9.08
N ALA A 59 11.28 -7.34 8.94
CA ALA A 59 11.37 -6.24 9.89
C ALA A 59 10.13 -5.34 9.83
N LEU A 60 9.58 -5.10 8.64
CA LEU A 60 8.32 -4.39 8.46
C LEU A 60 7.14 -5.14 9.07
N ASP A 61 7.12 -6.47 8.95
CA ASP A 61 6.08 -7.32 9.54
C ASP A 61 6.13 -7.26 11.07
N ALA A 62 7.34 -7.38 11.64
CA ALA A 62 7.56 -7.22 13.08
C ALA A 62 7.25 -5.81 13.59
N LEU A 63 7.56 -4.77 12.81
CA LEU A 63 7.22 -3.39 13.13
C LEU A 63 5.70 -3.20 13.20
N GLY A 64 4.98 -3.67 12.17
CA GLY A 64 3.52 -3.62 12.16
C GLY A 64 2.93 -4.33 13.39
N ALA A 65 3.36 -5.57 13.65
CA ALA A 65 2.87 -6.35 14.79
C ALA A 65 3.08 -5.63 16.13
N ARG A 66 4.22 -4.97 16.33
CA ARG A 66 4.50 -4.15 17.52
C ARG A 66 3.60 -2.92 17.65
N CYS A 67 3.13 -2.38 16.54
CA CYS A 67 2.24 -1.22 16.47
C CYS A 67 0.76 -1.60 16.34
N GLY A 68 0.42 -2.89 16.49
CA GLY A 68 -0.96 -3.38 16.43
C GLY A 68 -1.60 -3.37 15.03
N VAL A 69 -0.80 -3.23 13.97
CA VAL A 69 -1.31 -3.14 12.58
C VAL A 69 -0.57 -4.11 11.66
N GLN A 70 -1.24 -4.60 10.61
CA GLN A 70 -0.60 -5.52 9.66
C GLN A 70 -0.37 -4.84 8.32
N GLY A 71 0.89 -4.73 7.92
CA GLY A 71 1.29 -4.21 6.61
C GLY A 71 0.93 -5.17 5.47
N ARG A 72 0.53 -4.60 4.33
CA ARG A 72 0.20 -5.36 3.11
C ARG A 72 0.88 -4.76 1.90
N VAL A 73 1.32 -5.62 0.99
CA VAL A 73 2.10 -5.23 -0.19
C VAL A 73 1.17 -5.03 -1.37
N PHE A 74 1.38 -3.97 -2.13
CA PHE A 74 0.75 -3.75 -3.43
C PHE A 74 1.82 -3.57 -4.51
N GLY A 75 1.42 -3.10 -5.69
CA GLY A 75 2.36 -2.77 -6.76
C GLY A 75 3.18 -3.97 -7.23
N SER A 76 4.43 -3.71 -7.64
CA SER A 76 5.23 -4.66 -8.43
C SER A 76 5.51 -5.98 -7.68
N LEU A 77 5.86 -5.92 -6.40
CA LEU A 77 6.12 -7.13 -5.61
C LEU A 77 4.86 -7.98 -5.42
N ALA A 78 3.70 -7.34 -5.19
CA ALA A 78 2.43 -8.06 -5.09
C ALA A 78 2.08 -8.77 -6.40
N TRP A 79 2.20 -8.09 -7.55
CA TRP A 79 1.95 -8.71 -8.85
C TRP A 79 2.90 -9.87 -9.15
N GLN A 80 4.18 -9.74 -8.80
CA GLN A 80 5.16 -10.82 -8.93
C GLN A 80 4.78 -12.04 -8.09
N ALA A 81 4.34 -11.83 -6.84
CA ALA A 81 3.88 -12.92 -5.97
C ALA A 81 2.60 -13.59 -6.50
N LEU A 82 1.66 -12.80 -7.03
CA LEU A 82 0.36 -13.30 -7.49
C LEU A 82 0.43 -14.03 -8.83
N THR A 83 1.33 -13.62 -9.73
CA THR A 83 1.41 -14.14 -11.10
C THR A 83 2.58 -15.12 -11.31
N GLY A 84 3.62 -15.05 -10.49
CA GLY A 84 4.89 -15.74 -10.71
C GLY A 84 5.77 -15.10 -11.80
N GLU A 85 5.32 -14.02 -12.45
CA GLU A 85 6.10 -13.31 -13.44
C GLU A 85 6.99 -12.23 -12.82
N ARG A 86 8.08 -11.87 -13.50
CA ARG A 86 8.97 -10.80 -13.03
C ARG A 86 8.33 -9.44 -13.26
N TYR A 87 7.95 -8.77 -12.19
CA TYR A 87 7.49 -7.37 -12.21
C TYR A 87 8.55 -6.39 -11.69
N LEU A 88 9.43 -6.84 -10.80
CA LEU A 88 10.47 -6.01 -10.21
C LEU A 88 11.65 -5.78 -11.16
N SER A 89 12.28 -4.61 -10.99
CA SER A 89 13.58 -4.25 -11.56
C SER A 89 14.48 -3.68 -10.46
N ASP A 90 15.76 -3.44 -10.76
CA ASP A 90 16.71 -2.88 -9.78
C ASP A 90 16.32 -1.48 -9.29
N ALA A 91 15.52 -0.73 -10.06
CA ALA A 91 15.01 0.58 -9.68
C ALA A 91 13.65 0.55 -8.96
N SER A 92 13.12 -0.65 -8.65
CA SER A 92 11.82 -0.78 -7.98
C SER A 92 11.89 -0.41 -6.50
N ASP A 93 10.85 0.26 -6.02
CA ASP A 93 10.54 0.42 -4.61
C ASP A 93 9.65 -0.71 -4.09
N LEU A 94 9.53 -0.76 -2.76
CA LEU A 94 8.54 -1.56 -2.07
C LEU A 94 7.29 -0.72 -1.81
N ASP A 95 6.21 -1.02 -2.53
CA ASP A 95 4.88 -0.47 -2.30
C ASP A 95 4.17 -1.20 -1.14
N ILE A 96 3.88 -0.48 -0.05
CA ILE A 96 3.26 -1.05 1.16
C ILE A 96 2.16 -0.15 1.73
N VAL A 97 1.08 -0.75 2.24
CA VAL A 97 0.08 -0.05 3.05
C VAL A 97 0.02 -0.62 4.45
N PHE A 98 -0.18 0.24 5.43
CA PHE A 98 -0.56 -0.15 6.78
C PHE A 98 -1.92 0.46 7.11
N PRO A 99 -2.79 -0.21 7.87
CA PRO A 99 -3.85 0.48 8.59
C PRO A 99 -3.25 1.62 9.44
N LEU A 100 -3.98 2.72 9.56
CA LEU A 100 -3.68 3.79 10.50
C LEU A 100 -3.73 3.20 11.91
N PRO A 101 -2.60 3.15 12.65
CA PRO A 101 -2.60 2.60 14.00
C PRO A 101 -3.30 3.56 14.98
N ASP A 102 -3.46 3.11 16.22
CA ASP A 102 -3.86 4.03 17.29
C ASP A 102 -2.84 5.17 17.48
N ALA A 103 -3.30 6.25 18.11
CA ALA A 103 -2.48 7.44 18.33
C ALA A 103 -1.21 7.16 19.16
N ALA A 104 -1.27 6.17 20.08
CA ALA A 104 -0.14 5.78 20.91
C ALA A 104 0.98 5.09 20.10
N SER A 105 0.63 4.41 19.01
CA SER A 105 1.54 3.62 18.19
C SER A 105 1.97 4.34 16.90
N LEU A 106 1.29 5.42 16.51
CA LEU A 106 1.56 6.14 15.26
C LEU A 106 3.01 6.63 15.17
N ALA A 107 3.53 7.29 16.20
CA ALA A 107 4.91 7.78 16.20
C ALA A 107 5.92 6.62 16.08
N ALA A 108 5.70 5.52 16.82
CA ALA A 108 6.56 4.35 16.77
C ALA A 108 6.55 3.66 15.40
N LEU A 109 5.40 3.65 14.70
CA LEU A 109 5.30 3.14 13.34
C LEU A 109 6.08 4.04 12.37
N LEU A 110 5.85 5.36 12.40
CA LEU A 110 6.50 6.31 11.50
C LEU A 110 8.03 6.33 11.65
N ASP A 111 8.52 6.39 12.90
CA ASP A 111 9.96 6.38 13.19
C ASP A 111 10.59 5.04 12.78
N GLY A 112 9.87 3.93 13.01
CA GLY A 112 10.29 2.60 12.57
C GLY A 112 10.37 2.48 11.05
N LEU A 113 9.39 3.01 10.32
CA LEU A 113 9.40 3.03 8.85
C LEU A 113 10.57 3.84 8.31
N ALA A 114 10.85 5.02 8.88
CA ALA A 114 11.98 5.84 8.51
C ALA A 114 13.33 5.14 8.77
N ALA A 115 13.47 4.48 9.91
CA ALA A 115 14.69 3.73 10.25
C ALA A 115 14.93 2.54 9.31
N LEU A 116 13.86 1.80 8.96
CA LEU A 116 13.95 0.68 8.02
C LEU A 116 14.25 1.15 6.60
N ASP A 117 13.62 2.25 6.15
CA ASP A 117 13.85 2.82 4.83
C ASP A 117 15.29 3.29 4.64
N ALA A 118 15.89 3.87 5.69
CA ALA A 118 17.28 4.34 5.65
C ALA A 118 18.33 3.24 5.45
N CYS A 119 18.01 1.98 5.80
CA CYS A 119 18.93 0.85 5.69
C CYS A 119 18.47 -0.22 4.68
N ALA A 120 17.27 -0.07 4.11
CA ALA A 120 16.73 -1.01 3.14
C ALA A 120 17.49 -0.94 1.81
N PRO A 121 17.61 -2.06 1.08
CA PRO A 121 18.21 -2.09 -0.26
C PRO A 121 17.32 -1.47 -1.34
N MET A 122 16.10 -1.06 -0.99
CA MET A 122 15.13 -0.39 -1.83
C MET A 122 14.40 0.68 -1.01
N ARG A 123 13.89 1.70 -1.69
CA ARG A 123 12.98 2.66 -1.06
C ARG A 123 11.70 1.95 -0.61
N ILE A 124 11.22 2.30 0.57
CA ILE A 124 9.92 1.90 1.10
C ILE A 124 8.94 3.03 0.76
N ASP A 125 8.01 2.77 -0.16
CA ASP A 125 6.92 3.68 -0.48
C ASP A 125 5.62 3.16 0.08
N GLY A 126 4.87 4.01 0.78
CA GLY A 126 3.66 3.50 1.38
C GLY A 126 2.74 4.52 2.00
N GLU A 127 1.56 4.03 2.34
CA GLU A 127 0.46 4.83 2.86
C GLU A 127 -0.07 4.24 4.17
N LEU A 128 -0.48 5.12 5.09
CA LEU A 128 -1.32 4.74 6.23
C LEU A 128 -2.78 4.94 5.83
N LEU A 129 -3.61 3.92 6.01
CA LEU A 129 -5.00 3.88 5.58
C LEU A 129 -5.96 3.91 6.77
N ARG A 130 -6.92 4.83 6.75
CA ARG A 130 -8.08 4.81 7.63
C ARG A 130 -9.06 3.71 7.21
N ASP A 131 -9.99 3.39 8.11
CA ASP A 131 -11.04 2.39 7.88
C ASP A 131 -12.01 2.77 6.75
N ASP A 132 -12.13 4.06 6.42
CA ASP A 132 -12.91 4.56 5.28
C ASP A 132 -12.14 4.51 3.95
N GLY A 133 -10.91 4.00 3.95
CA GLY A 133 -10.05 3.87 2.77
C GLY A 133 -9.29 5.15 2.41
N ALA A 134 -9.40 6.21 3.21
CA ALA A 134 -8.57 7.40 3.04
C ALA A 134 -7.11 7.11 3.43
N GLY A 135 -6.17 7.45 2.57
CA GLY A 135 -4.74 7.16 2.71
C GLY A 135 -3.87 8.40 2.68
N VAL A 136 -2.79 8.40 3.46
CA VAL A 136 -1.74 9.43 3.43
C VAL A 136 -0.38 8.76 3.31
N ASN A 137 0.51 9.31 2.48
CA ASN A 137 1.87 8.80 2.40
C ASN A 137 2.58 8.95 3.76
N TRP A 138 3.15 7.85 4.27
CA TRP A 138 3.74 7.85 5.61
C TRP A 138 4.83 8.91 5.78
N ARG A 139 5.50 9.32 4.70
CA ARG A 139 6.55 10.35 4.75
C ARG A 139 6.02 11.74 5.01
N GLU A 140 4.81 12.06 4.55
CA GLU A 140 4.19 13.36 4.84
C GLU A 140 3.89 13.49 6.34
N LEU A 141 3.39 12.40 6.95
CA LEU A 141 3.15 12.31 8.39
C LEU A 141 4.48 12.36 9.18
N HIS A 142 5.49 11.59 8.75
CA HIS A 142 6.81 11.59 9.39
C HIS A 142 7.53 12.94 9.27
N ALA A 143 7.33 13.68 8.16
CA ALA A 143 7.86 15.02 7.97
C ALA A 143 7.19 16.09 8.86
N ARG A 144 6.13 15.71 9.59
CA ARG A 144 5.38 16.59 10.52
C ARG A 144 4.87 17.85 9.82
N LEU A 145 4.41 17.70 8.59
CA LEU A 145 3.77 18.79 7.86
C LEU A 145 2.45 19.19 8.56
N PRO A 146 2.05 20.47 8.52
CA PRO A 146 0.79 20.90 9.13
C PRO A 146 -0.43 20.30 8.41
N GLU A 147 -0.28 20.05 7.12
CA GLU A 147 -1.29 19.46 6.25
C GLU A 147 -0.67 18.37 5.39
N VAL A 148 -1.49 17.39 5.01
CA VAL A 148 -1.10 16.22 4.24
C VAL A 148 -2.07 15.96 3.09
N ALA A 149 -1.56 15.40 2.00
CA ALA A 149 -2.39 14.99 0.88
C ALA A 149 -3.11 13.67 1.21
N VAL A 150 -4.41 13.77 1.50
CA VAL A 150 -5.28 12.62 1.75
C VAL A 150 -5.84 12.15 0.42
N LYS A 151 -5.61 10.87 0.10
CA LYS A 151 -6.12 10.21 -1.10
C LYS A 151 -7.28 9.31 -0.73
N THR A 152 -8.35 9.38 -1.49
CA THR A 152 -9.45 8.41 -1.48
C THR A 152 -9.49 7.70 -2.82
N ALA A 153 -10.45 6.78 -2.99
CA ALA A 153 -10.67 6.12 -4.28
C ALA A 153 -11.04 7.10 -5.42
N ILE A 154 -11.52 8.31 -5.10
CA ILE A 154 -12.10 9.25 -6.06
C ILE A 154 -11.52 10.66 -6.02
N ALA A 155 -10.75 11.02 -4.99
CA ALA A 155 -10.28 12.38 -4.78
C ALA A 155 -8.92 12.43 -4.08
N VAL A 156 -8.25 13.57 -4.23
CA VAL A 156 -7.08 13.95 -3.45
C VAL A 156 -7.35 15.33 -2.85
N GLU A 157 -7.24 15.45 -1.54
CA GLU A 157 -7.56 16.65 -0.79
C GLU A 157 -6.47 16.96 0.23
N LEU A 158 -6.30 18.24 0.56
CA LEU A 158 -5.39 18.67 1.61
C LEU A 158 -6.13 18.72 2.94
N MET A 159 -5.58 18.08 3.98
CA MET A 159 -6.20 17.98 5.30
C MET A 159 -5.16 18.18 6.40
N SER A 160 -5.56 18.76 7.54
CA SER A 160 -4.66 18.81 8.70
C SER A 160 -4.34 17.40 9.24
N VAL A 161 -3.15 17.24 9.80
CA VAL A 161 -2.74 15.96 10.41
C VAL A 161 -3.69 15.52 11.53
N ASP A 162 -4.15 16.46 12.37
CA ASP A 162 -5.11 16.17 13.45
C ASP A 162 -6.42 15.58 12.89
N ALA A 163 -6.96 16.17 11.83
CA ALA A 163 -8.20 15.72 11.21
C ALA A 163 -8.04 14.35 10.54
N PHE A 164 -6.88 14.08 9.93
CA PHE A 164 -6.60 12.78 9.35
C PHE A 164 -6.46 11.68 10.42
N THR A 165 -5.63 11.95 11.44
CA THR A 165 -5.29 10.98 12.50
C THR A 165 -6.39 10.77 13.53
N GLY A 166 -7.42 11.63 13.55
CA GLY A 166 -8.47 11.59 14.56
C GLY A 166 -7.99 11.98 15.95
N ALA A 167 -6.81 12.62 16.07
CA ALA A 167 -6.34 13.20 17.32
C ALA A 167 -7.27 14.37 17.69
N ALA A 168 -8.12 14.17 18.68
CA ALA A 168 -8.84 15.28 19.31
C ALA A 168 -7.81 16.23 19.95
N ARG A 169 -7.96 17.53 19.69
CA ARG A 169 -7.15 18.59 20.31
C ARG A 169 -7.31 18.62 21.84
#